data_AF-A0A327KXI8-F1
#
_entry.id   AF-A0A327KXI8-F1
#
_cell.length_a   1.000
_cell.length_b   1.000
_cell.length_c   1.000
_cell.angle_alpha   90.00
_cell.angle_beta   90.00
_cell.angle_gamma   90.00
#
_symmetry.space_group_name_H-M   'P 1'
#
loop_
_entity.id
_entity.type
_entity.pdbx_description
1 polymer ?
#
loop_
_entity_poly.entity_id
_entity_poly.type
_entity_poly.pdbx_seq_one_letter_code
_entity_poly.pdbx_strand_id
1 'polypeptide(L)'
;MRPADLTGSDPELVGLMLRCGSGDIEVLTVVIPPLPPRATPAVTIRTPAGSNTYEARVTPPGSAILLSANAARDAKAVWPTASALTVEIAASETQMIKGVIPVDGLGAAVNALTTACSTR
;
A
#
# COMPACT_ATOMS: atom_id res chain seq x y z
N MET A 1 0.86 9.10 -5.75
CA MET A 1 -0.18 8.03 -5.68
C MET A 1 -0.17 7.31 -7.00
N ARG A 2 -0.15 5.98 -7.02
CA ARG A 2 -0.22 5.21 -8.26
C ARG A 2 -1.51 4.39 -8.30
N PRO A 3 -2.36 4.56 -9.34
CA PRO A 3 -3.64 3.88 -9.39
C PRO A 3 -3.48 2.38 -9.65
N ALA A 4 -4.45 1.59 -9.20
CA ALA A 4 -4.59 0.19 -9.54
C ALA A 4 -5.02 0.02 -11.01
N ASP A 5 -4.70 -1.12 -11.59
CA ASP A 5 -5.12 -1.52 -12.93
C ASP A 5 -6.62 -1.84 -12.92
N LEU A 6 -7.40 -1.00 -13.61
CA LEU A 6 -8.86 -1.09 -13.66
C LEU A 6 -9.40 -2.32 -14.43
N THR A 7 -8.53 -3.06 -15.15
CA THR A 7 -8.94 -4.28 -15.86
C THR A 7 -8.84 -5.54 -15.02
N GLY A 8 -8.02 -5.52 -13.96
CA GLY A 8 -7.76 -6.66 -13.07
C GLY A 8 -7.92 -6.35 -11.58
N SER A 9 -8.48 -5.18 -11.24
CA SER A 9 -8.69 -4.73 -9.86
C SER A 9 -10.16 -4.45 -9.59
N ASP A 10 -10.55 -4.71 -8.35
CA ASP A 10 -11.84 -4.27 -7.83
C ASP A 10 -11.90 -2.73 -7.89
N PRO A 11 -13.02 -2.14 -8.31
CA PRO A 11 -13.16 -0.68 -8.43
C PRO A 11 -13.02 0.04 -7.08
N GLU A 12 -13.16 -0.69 -5.97
CA GLU A 12 -12.91 -0.20 -4.62
C GLU A 12 -11.44 0.10 -4.35
N LEU A 13 -10.49 -0.54 -5.04
CA LEU A 13 -9.06 -0.28 -4.86
C LEU A 13 -8.61 0.90 -5.73
N VAL A 14 -8.18 1.99 -5.09
CA VAL A 14 -7.59 3.11 -5.82
C VAL A 14 -6.12 2.87 -6.09
N GLY A 15 -5.35 2.41 -5.09
CA GLY A 15 -3.94 2.10 -5.28
C GLY A 15 -3.06 2.34 -4.05
N LEU A 16 -1.80 2.71 -4.28
CA LEU A 16 -0.77 2.86 -3.24
C LEU A 16 -0.32 4.32 -3.11
N MET A 17 -0.18 4.77 -1.86
CA MET A 17 0.40 6.06 -1.49
C MET A 17 1.61 5.84 -0.60
N LEU A 18 2.70 6.56 -0.91
CA LEU A 18 3.86 6.67 -0.03
C LEU A 18 4.02 8.14 0.37
N ARG A 19 4.34 8.39 1.63
CA ARG A 19 4.56 9.74 2.17
C ARG A 19 5.62 9.73 3.28
N CYS A 20 6.11 10.89 3.69
CA CYS A 20 6.94 10.97 4.89
C CYS A 20 6.13 10.76 6.16
N GLY A 21 6.58 9.85 7.02
CA GLY A 21 6.15 9.69 8.41
C GLY A 21 7.13 10.37 9.37
N SER A 22 7.02 10.04 10.67
CA SER A 22 7.79 10.66 11.75
C SER A 22 9.27 10.21 11.84
N GLY A 23 9.65 9.16 11.14
CA GLY A 23 11.05 8.66 11.14
C GLY A 23 11.44 7.88 9.89
N ASP A 24 10.47 7.52 9.05
CA ASP A 24 10.68 6.89 7.76
C ASP A 24 9.50 7.22 6.84
N ILE A 25 9.48 6.67 5.62
CA ILE A 25 8.30 6.68 4.76
C ILE A 25 7.19 5.82 5.36
N GLU A 26 5.95 6.27 5.19
CA GLU A 26 4.74 5.51 5.45
C GLU A 26 4.16 4.99 4.13
N VAL A 27 3.61 3.78 4.18
CA VAL A 27 2.90 3.18 3.04
C VAL A 27 1.43 3.05 3.39
N LEU A 28 0.58 3.54 2.49
CA LEU A 28 -0.87 3.46 2.62
C LEU A 28 -1.49 2.82 1.39
N THR A 29 -2.42 1.88 1.58
CA THR A 29 -3.36 1.49 0.53
C THR A 29 -4.55 2.44 0.57
N VAL A 30 -5.09 2.78 -0.61
CA VAL A 30 -6.18 3.74 -0.75
C VAL A 30 -7.37 3.07 -1.42
N VAL A 31 -8.56 3.26 -0.84
CA VAL A 31 -9.82 2.64 -1.26
C VAL A 31 -10.93 3.68 -1.40
N ILE A 32 -11.94 3.39 -2.24
CA ILE A 32 -13.07 4.28 -2.52
C ILE A 32 -14.17 4.19 -1.47
N PRO A 33 -14.73 3.02 -1.12
CA PRO A 33 -15.58 2.97 0.06
C PRO A 33 -14.68 3.13 1.30
N PRO A 34 -14.86 4.21 2.10
CA PRO A 34 -14.08 4.38 3.30
C PRO A 34 -14.38 3.24 4.27
N LEU A 35 -13.33 2.66 4.85
CA LEU A 35 -13.46 1.63 5.87
C LEU A 35 -13.84 2.24 7.22
N PRO A 36 -14.46 1.45 8.12
CA PRO A 36 -14.75 1.91 9.48
C PRO A 36 -13.47 2.39 10.19
N PRO A 37 -13.47 3.56 10.87
CA PRO A 37 -12.27 4.17 11.46
C PRO A 37 -11.52 3.31 12.48
N ARG A 38 -12.17 2.31 13.07
CA ARG A 38 -11.59 1.38 14.07
C ARG A 38 -11.28 0.00 13.49
N ALA A 39 -11.47 -0.21 12.19
CA ALA A 39 -11.12 -1.46 11.55
C ALA A 39 -9.59 -1.62 11.50
N THR A 40 -9.13 -2.86 11.68
CA THR A 40 -7.72 -3.27 11.57
C THR A 40 -7.58 -4.28 10.43
N PRO A 41 -7.73 -3.84 9.17
CA PRO A 41 -7.70 -4.75 8.04
C PRO A 41 -6.31 -5.41 7.91
N ALA A 42 -6.30 -6.66 7.51
CA ALA A 42 -5.09 -7.32 7.07
C ALA A 42 -4.86 -7.02 5.58
N VAL A 43 -3.68 -6.56 5.23
CA VAL A 43 -3.31 -6.25 3.85
C VAL A 43 -2.22 -7.21 3.39
N THR A 44 -2.50 -8.02 2.39
CA THR A 44 -1.51 -8.91 1.77
C THR A 44 -1.00 -8.27 0.49
N ILE A 45 0.32 -8.19 0.35
CA ILE A 45 0.97 -7.75 -0.88
C ILE A 45 1.79 -8.92 -1.43
N ARG A 46 1.50 -9.28 -2.68
CA ARG A 46 2.22 -10.32 -3.42
C ARG A 46 3.07 -9.71 -4.52
N THR A 47 4.25 -10.27 -4.66
CA THR A 47 5.25 -9.99 -5.68
C THR A 47 5.74 -11.32 -6.27
N PRO A 48 6.46 -11.32 -7.40
CA PRO A 48 7.11 -12.53 -7.89
C PRO A 48 8.10 -13.16 -6.89
N ALA A 49 8.66 -12.35 -5.98
CA ALA A 49 9.60 -12.81 -4.96
C ALA A 49 8.92 -13.43 -3.72
N GLY A 50 7.61 -13.26 -3.55
CA GLY A 50 6.87 -13.76 -2.39
C GLY A 50 5.66 -12.92 -2.00
N SER A 51 5.02 -13.30 -0.89
CA SER A 51 3.82 -12.66 -0.36
C SER A 51 3.99 -12.37 1.12
N ASN A 52 3.68 -11.13 1.53
CA ASN A 52 3.70 -10.70 2.92
C ASN A 52 2.34 -10.10 3.30
N THR A 53 1.88 -10.44 4.52
CA THR A 53 0.68 -9.84 5.10
C THR A 53 1.08 -8.85 6.18
N TYR A 54 0.49 -7.66 6.13
CA TYR A 54 0.74 -6.56 7.05
C TYR A 54 -0.52 -6.28 7.85
N GLU A 55 -0.36 -6.12 9.15
CA GLU A 55 -1.34 -5.40 9.96
C GLU A 55 -1.43 -3.96 9.49
N ALA A 56 -2.65 -3.44 9.42
CA ALA A 56 -2.90 -2.09 8.98
C ALA A 56 -3.94 -1.38 9.86
N ARG A 57 -3.91 -0.05 9.82
CA ARG A 57 -4.86 0.81 10.53
C ARG A 57 -5.52 1.78 9.58
N VAL A 58 -6.83 1.90 9.69
CA VAL A 58 -7.59 2.89 8.93
C VAL A 58 -7.27 4.29 9.46
N THR A 59 -6.90 5.20 8.55
CA THR A 59 -6.65 6.61 8.86
C THR A 59 -7.85 7.47 8.46
N PRO A 60 -8.20 8.52 9.23
CA PRO A 60 -9.29 9.43 8.85
C PRO A 60 -9.06 10.03 7.45
N PRO A 61 -10.07 10.07 6.57
CA PRO A 61 -11.50 9.84 6.82
C PRO A 61 -12.00 8.39 6.60
N GLY A 62 -11.11 7.41 6.40
CA GLY A 62 -11.48 5.99 6.20
C GLY A 62 -10.97 5.39 4.89
N SER A 63 -10.61 6.23 3.93
CA SER A 63 -10.16 5.81 2.59
C SER A 63 -8.68 5.43 2.52
N ALA A 64 -7.88 5.77 3.53
CA ALA A 64 -6.45 5.50 3.54
C ALA A 64 -6.12 4.55 4.69
N ILE A 65 -5.43 3.46 4.38
CA ILE A 65 -5.14 2.35 5.28
C ILE A 65 -3.63 2.29 5.44
N LEU A 66 -3.14 2.72 6.61
CA LEU A 66 -1.71 2.78 6.93
C LEU A 66 -1.20 1.38 7.25
N LEU A 67 -0.20 0.92 6.49
CA LEU A 67 0.47 -0.35 6.71
C LEU A 67 1.51 -0.23 7.82
N SER A 68 1.84 -1.36 8.46
CA SER A 68 2.92 -1.44 9.44
C SER A 68 4.29 -1.06 8.84
N ALA A 69 5.26 -0.74 9.71
CA ALA A 69 6.61 -0.31 9.30
C ALA A 69 7.36 -1.35 8.44
N ASN A 70 6.98 -2.63 8.50
CA ASN A 70 7.56 -3.66 7.63
C ASN A 70 7.24 -3.41 6.15
N ALA A 71 6.08 -2.83 5.83
CA ALA A 71 5.74 -2.44 4.47
C ALA A 71 6.69 -1.36 3.93
N ALA A 72 7.15 -0.43 4.76
CA ALA A 72 8.13 0.58 4.36
C ALA A 72 9.50 -0.03 4.03
N ARG A 73 9.91 -1.08 4.76
CA ARG A 73 11.13 -1.84 4.46
C ARG A 73 11.01 -2.56 3.12
N ASP A 74 9.89 -3.24 2.91
CA ASP A 74 9.65 -4.00 1.66
C ASP A 74 9.49 -3.07 0.46
N ALA A 75 8.88 -1.90 0.63
CA ALA A 75 8.78 -0.87 -0.40
C ALA A 75 10.14 -0.37 -0.91
N LYS A 76 11.18 -0.43 -0.07
CA LYS A 76 12.55 -0.02 -0.42
C LYS A 76 13.37 -1.16 -1.03
N ALA A 77 13.17 -2.38 -0.53
CA ALA A 77 14.04 -3.50 -0.86
C ALA A 77 13.44 -4.50 -1.85
N VAL A 78 12.16 -4.84 -1.69
CA VAL A 78 11.51 -5.97 -2.38
C VAL A 78 10.66 -5.48 -3.54
N TRP A 79 9.72 -4.57 -3.27
CA TRP A 79 8.73 -4.12 -4.26
C TRP A 79 9.33 -3.46 -5.51
N PRO A 80 10.45 -2.71 -5.43
CA PRO A 80 11.09 -2.14 -6.61
C PRO A 80 11.58 -3.17 -7.64
N THR A 81 11.73 -4.44 -7.24
CA THR A 81 12.14 -5.53 -8.13
C THR A 81 10.97 -6.14 -8.92
N ALA A 82 9.73 -5.79 -8.56
CA ALA A 82 8.52 -6.26 -9.24
C ALA A 82 8.06 -5.24 -10.29
N SER A 83 7.38 -5.71 -11.34
CA SER A 83 6.67 -4.85 -12.30
C SER A 83 5.29 -4.43 -11.79
N ALA A 84 4.67 -5.25 -10.94
CA ALA A 84 3.37 -5.00 -10.33
C ALA A 84 3.27 -5.64 -8.94
N LEU A 85 2.39 -5.08 -8.10
CA LEU A 85 2.04 -5.60 -6.79
C LEU A 85 0.59 -6.08 -6.82
N THR A 86 0.34 -7.33 -6.46
CA THR A 86 -1.02 -7.78 -6.18
C THR A 86 -1.36 -7.46 -4.73
N VAL A 87 -2.45 -6.75 -4.50
CA VAL A 87 -2.92 -6.31 -3.18
C VAL A 87 -4.23 -7.01 -2.87
N GLU A 88 -4.34 -7.56 -1.66
CA GLU A 88 -5.58 -8.09 -1.10
C GLU A 88 -5.81 -7.43 0.27
N ILE A 89 -6.98 -6.83 0.48
CA ILE A 89 -7.36 -6.11 1.70
C ILE A 89 -8.57 -6.83 2.29
N ALA A 90 -8.37 -7.48 3.44
CA ALA A 90 -9.45 -8.04 4.22
C ALA A 90 -10.14 -6.91 5.00
N ALA A 91 -11.12 -6.26 4.35
CA ALA A 91 -11.86 -5.12 4.89
C ALA A 91 -12.80 -5.51 6.04
N SER A 92 -13.34 -6.72 5.98
CA SER A 92 -14.14 -7.37 7.04
C SER A 92 -14.06 -8.89 6.90
N GLU A 93 -14.78 -9.64 7.74
CA GLU A 93 -14.87 -11.11 7.62
C GLU A 93 -15.46 -11.58 6.28
N THR A 94 -16.29 -10.74 5.64
CA THR A 94 -17.02 -11.08 4.42
C THR A 94 -16.60 -10.26 3.20
N GLN A 95 -15.84 -9.18 3.40
CA GLN A 95 -15.43 -8.27 2.34
C GLN A 95 -13.91 -8.33 2.14
N MET A 96 -13.52 -8.68 0.91
CA MET A 96 -12.14 -8.67 0.44
C MET A 96 -12.07 -7.73 -0.77
N ILE A 97 -11.14 -6.78 -0.75
CA ILE A 97 -10.84 -5.89 -1.89
C ILE A 97 -9.53 -6.33 -2.50
N LYS A 98 -9.49 -6.55 -3.81
CA LYS A 98 -8.33 -7.05 -4.53
C LYS A 98 -7.95 -6.13 -5.68
N GLY A 99 -6.68 -6.14 -6.03
CA GLY A 99 -6.25 -5.57 -7.30
C GLY A 99 -4.76 -5.61 -7.52
N VAL A 100 -4.35 -5.02 -8.64
CA VAL A 100 -2.98 -5.01 -9.12
C VAL A 100 -2.53 -3.57 -9.30
N ILE A 101 -1.40 -3.23 -8.71
CA ILE A 101 -0.82 -1.88 -8.80
C ILE A 101 0.48 -2.00 -9.58
N PRO A 102 0.56 -1.47 -10.81
CA PRO A 102 1.81 -1.38 -11.54
C PRO A 102 2.82 -0.55 -10.74
N VAL A 103 4.11 -0.94 -10.72
CA VAL A 103 5.15 -0.29 -9.90
C VAL A 103 6.44 0.03 -10.64
N ASP A 104 6.39 0.16 -11.97
CA ASP A 104 7.53 0.64 -12.77
C ASP A 104 8.13 1.95 -12.24
N GLY A 105 9.42 1.99 -11.96
CA GLY A 105 10.07 3.19 -11.40
C GLY A 105 9.76 3.45 -9.92
N LEU A 106 9.10 2.53 -9.21
CA LEU A 106 8.89 2.64 -7.76
C LEU A 106 10.21 2.81 -7.00
N GLY A 107 11.27 2.09 -7.38
CA GLY A 107 12.58 2.22 -6.73
C GLY A 107 13.13 3.64 -6.78
N ALA A 108 13.05 4.31 -7.94
CA ALA A 108 13.49 5.70 -8.08
C ALA A 108 12.62 6.65 -7.24
N ALA A 109 11.30 6.44 -7.24
CA ALA A 109 10.37 7.25 -6.46
C ALA A 109 10.57 7.08 -4.93
N VAL A 110 10.78 5.85 -4.47
CA VAL A 110 11.04 5.54 -3.05
C VAL A 110 12.37 6.14 -2.59
N ASN A 111 13.41 6.07 -3.41
CA ASN A 111 14.70 6.69 -3.11
C ASN A 111 14.56 8.21 -2.99
N ALA A 112 13.94 8.85 -3.99
CA ALA A 112 13.70 10.30 -3.96
C ALA A 112 12.87 10.73 -2.73
N LEU A 113 11.83 9.97 -2.39
CA LEU A 113 11.01 10.23 -1.21
C LEU A 113 11.82 10.06 0.08
N THR A 114 12.61 9.00 0.21
CA THR A 114 13.42 8.74 1.41
C THR A 114 14.44 9.87 1.64
N THR A 115 15.11 10.33 0.57
CA THR A 115 16.02 11.49 0.64
C THR A 115 15.30 12.78 1.04
N ALA A 116 14.08 13.01 0.52
CA ALA A 116 13.29 14.17 0.92
C ALA A 116 12.88 14.10 2.40
N CYS A 117 12.48 12.92 2.88
CA CYS A 117 12.04 12.76 4.28
C CYS A 117 13.17 12.94 5.30
N SER A 118 14.43 12.63 4.96
CA SER A 118 15.57 12.84 5.87
C SER A 118 15.95 14.31 6.08
N THR A 119 15.42 15.22 5.25
CA THR A 119 15.67 16.67 5.36
C THR A 119 14.60 17.40 6.18
N ARG A 120 13.66 16.66 6.77
CA ARG A 120 12.47 17.19 7.43
C ARG A 120 12.62 17.31 8.94
#